data_AF-A0A8T5F097-F1
#
_entry.id   AF-A0A8T5F097-F1
#
_cell.length_a   1.000
_cell.length_b   1.000
_cell.length_c   1.000
_cell.angle_alpha   90.00
_cell.angle_beta   90.00
_cell.angle_gamma   90.00
#
_symmetry.space_group_name_H-M   'P 1'
#
loop_
_entity.id
_entity.type
_entity.pdbx_description
1 polymer ?
#
loop_
_entity_poly.entity_id
_entity_poly.type
_entity_poly.pdbx_seq_one_letter_code
_entity_poly.pdbx_strand_id
1 'polypeptide(L)'
;MGHGGHHQPGGVKPAGHGSFFYPDEEILKQLGNRAFSLKKHQKENIEEIEKRLKSGQELPKKELEDYQTYLEELSYKLKEILHDEQSEKISNLKLEKDLRKVAQLLGQITSVLERH
;
A
#
# COMPACT_ATOMS: atom_id res chain seq x y z
N MET A 1 62.00 -6.54 -31.73
CA MET A 1 61.68 -6.08 -30.36
C MET A 1 60.75 -4.89 -30.49
N GLY A 2 59.48 -5.07 -30.18
CA GLY A 2 58.48 -4.01 -30.26
C GLY A 2 57.18 -4.51 -29.63
N HIS A 3 56.76 -3.89 -28.54
CA HIS A 3 55.39 -3.91 -28.07
C HIS A 3 54.93 -2.45 -27.97
N GLY A 4 54.12 -2.02 -28.95
CA GLY A 4 52.99 -1.13 -28.67
C GLY A 4 52.00 -1.89 -27.79
N GLY A 5 51.08 -1.29 -27.04
CA GLY A 5 50.29 -0.11 -27.31
C GLY A 5 48.88 -0.46 -26.82
N HIS A 6 48.38 0.30 -25.85
CA HIS A 6 46.97 0.61 -25.59
C HIS A 6 45.92 -0.50 -25.78
N HIS A 7 45.42 -1.10 -24.68
CA HIS A 7 44.06 -1.63 -24.61
C HIS A 7 43.46 -1.36 -23.22
N GLN A 8 42.58 -0.37 -23.17
CA GLN A 8 41.44 -0.39 -22.25
C GLN A 8 40.32 -1.17 -22.96
N PRO A 9 39.67 -2.11 -22.26
CA PRO A 9 38.22 -2.10 -22.24
C PRO A 9 37.77 -2.27 -20.78
N GLY A 10 36.89 -1.41 -20.27
CA GLY A 10 35.46 -1.63 -20.48
C GLY A 10 34.90 -2.22 -19.20
N GLY A 11 34.03 -1.47 -18.52
CA GLY A 11 33.50 -1.82 -17.21
C GLY A 11 32.86 -3.21 -17.19
N VAL A 12 33.36 -4.06 -16.30
CA VAL A 12 32.62 -5.22 -15.81
C VAL A 12 31.96 -4.82 -14.51
N LYS A 13 30.67 -4.48 -14.63
CA LYS A 13 29.71 -4.45 -13.52
C LYS A 13 29.82 -5.80 -12.77
N PRO A 14 29.67 -5.85 -11.44
CA PRO A 14 29.62 -7.12 -10.71
C PRO A 14 28.33 -7.85 -11.11
N ALA A 15 28.39 -8.63 -12.19
CA ALA A 15 27.31 -9.49 -12.63
C ALA A 15 27.50 -10.84 -11.94
N GLY A 16 26.58 -11.15 -11.04
CA GLY A 16 26.60 -12.38 -10.25
C GLY A 16 26.71 -12.13 -8.74
N HIS A 17 26.09 -11.06 -8.23
CA HIS A 17 25.62 -11.09 -6.85
C HIS A 17 24.70 -12.30 -6.76
N GLY A 18 25.19 -13.38 -6.15
CA GLY A 18 24.38 -14.52 -5.80
C GLY A 18 23.26 -14.02 -4.92
N SER A 19 22.10 -13.73 -5.51
CA SER A 19 20.86 -13.73 -4.75
C SER A 19 20.71 -15.17 -4.29
N PHE A 20 21.20 -15.41 -3.07
CA PHE A 20 20.50 -16.24 -2.12
C PHE A 20 19.05 -15.73 -2.09
N PHE A 21 18.24 -16.14 -3.06
CA PHE A 21 16.81 -16.13 -2.92
C PHE A 21 16.56 -17.15 -1.82
N TYR A 22 16.50 -16.64 -0.59
CA TYR A 22 15.97 -17.40 0.52
C TYR A 22 14.61 -17.93 0.04
N PRO A 23 14.38 -19.25 0.00
CA PRO A 23 13.06 -19.78 -0.33
C PRO A 23 11.99 -19.19 0.61
N ASP A 24 12.38 -18.80 1.83
CA ASP A 24 11.57 -18.01 2.75
C ASP A 24 11.05 -16.71 2.15
N GLU A 25 11.79 -15.94 1.35
CA GLU A 25 11.30 -14.64 0.89
C GLU A 25 10.19 -14.78 -0.18
N GLU A 26 10.28 -15.81 -1.03
CA GLU A 26 9.23 -16.11 -2.01
C GLU A 26 8.03 -16.78 -1.34
N ILE A 27 8.25 -17.65 -0.36
CA ILE A 27 7.19 -18.24 0.47
C ILE A 27 6.51 -17.19 1.35
N LEU A 28 7.25 -16.25 1.94
CA LEU A 28 6.73 -15.11 2.69
C LEU A 28 5.98 -14.13 1.79
N LYS A 29 6.41 -13.94 0.53
CA LYS A 29 5.62 -13.19 -0.48
C LYS A 29 4.35 -13.94 -0.88
N GLN A 30 4.38 -15.26 -0.98
CA GLN A 30 3.19 -16.08 -1.28
C GLN A 30 2.23 -16.15 -0.08
N LEU A 31 2.74 -16.26 1.14
CA LEU A 31 1.96 -16.11 2.38
C LEU A 31 1.42 -14.69 2.51
N GLY A 32 2.21 -13.67 2.18
CA GLY A 32 1.83 -12.26 2.03
C GLY A 32 0.78 -11.99 0.95
N ASN A 33 0.66 -12.85 -0.06
CA ASN A 33 -0.41 -12.82 -1.05
C ASN A 33 -1.66 -13.62 -0.60
N ARG A 34 -1.48 -14.57 0.32
CA ARG A 34 -2.56 -15.23 1.08
C ARG A 34 -3.09 -14.37 2.22
N ALA A 35 -2.27 -13.39 2.62
CA ALA A 35 -2.52 -12.43 3.68
C ALA A 35 -3.81 -11.67 3.41
N PHE A 36 -4.46 -11.28 4.50
CA PHE A 36 -5.84 -10.82 4.48
C PHE A 36 -6.02 -9.67 3.48
N SER A 37 -7.14 -9.67 2.77
CA SER A 37 -7.44 -8.60 1.83
C SER A 37 -8.82 -8.03 2.13
N LEU A 38 -8.97 -6.73 1.86
CA LEU A 38 -10.27 -6.09 1.92
C LEU A 38 -11.30 -6.87 1.11
N LYS A 39 -12.48 -7.09 1.71
CA LYS A 39 -13.61 -7.70 1.04
C LYS A 39 -14.01 -6.84 -0.16
N LYS A 40 -14.59 -7.47 -1.19
CA LYS A 40 -15.00 -6.78 -2.43
C LYS A 40 -15.83 -5.52 -2.15
N HIS A 41 -16.87 -5.64 -1.32
CA HIS A 41 -17.73 -4.51 -0.95
C HIS A 41 -16.98 -3.40 -0.20
N GLN A 42 -15.93 -3.70 0.57
CA GLN A 42 -15.16 -2.67 1.26
C GLN A 42 -14.35 -1.83 0.26
N LYS A 43 -13.81 -2.48 -0.78
CA LYS A 43 -13.12 -1.78 -1.86
C LYS A 43 -14.08 -0.95 -2.69
N GLU A 44 -15.23 -1.53 -3.06
CA GLU A 44 -16.29 -0.82 -3.79
C GLU A 44 -16.74 0.44 -3.02
N ASN A 45 -16.93 0.33 -1.70
CA ASN A 45 -17.28 1.47 -0.86
C ASN A 45 -16.16 2.53 -0.80
N ILE A 46 -14.89 2.13 -0.65
CA ILE A 46 -13.75 3.06 -0.67
C ILE A 46 -13.69 3.81 -2.00
N GLU A 47 -13.88 3.11 -3.12
CA GLU A 47 -13.86 3.70 -4.46
C GLU A 47 -15.06 4.64 -4.66
N GLU A 48 -16.23 4.30 -4.14
CA GLU A 48 -17.41 5.16 -4.20
C GLU A 48 -17.21 6.45 -3.39
N ILE A 49 -16.70 6.35 -2.16
CA ILE A 49 -16.38 7.51 -1.32
C ILE A 49 -15.36 8.41 -2.02
N GLU A 50 -14.28 7.83 -2.55
CA GLU A 50 -13.27 8.58 -3.31
C GLU A 50 -13.89 9.30 -4.51
N LYS A 51 -14.79 8.63 -5.24
CA LYS A 51 -15.45 9.20 -6.42
C LYS A 51 -16.39 10.34 -6.03
N ARG A 52 -17.11 10.21 -4.91
CA ARG A 52 -18.00 11.25 -4.36
C ARG A 52 -17.19 12.47 -3.93
N LEU A 53 -16.10 12.27 -3.19
CA LEU A 53 -15.19 13.36 -2.79
C LEU A 53 -14.56 14.08 -3.98
N LYS A 54 -14.21 13.34 -5.05
CA LYS A 54 -13.64 13.92 -6.28
C LYS A 54 -14.68 14.51 -7.24
N SER A 55 -15.97 14.22 -7.04
CA SER A 55 -17.06 14.72 -7.88
C SER A 55 -17.17 16.25 -7.87
N GLY A 56 -16.63 16.89 -6.82
CA GLY A 56 -16.73 18.34 -6.62
C GLY A 56 -18.15 18.80 -6.25
N GLN A 57 -19.06 17.85 -6.04
CA GLN A 57 -20.39 18.11 -5.47
C GLN A 57 -20.26 18.36 -3.98
N GLU A 58 -21.02 19.32 -3.48
CA GLU A 58 -21.14 19.55 -2.04
C GLU A 58 -21.81 18.33 -1.40
N LEU A 59 -21.06 17.65 -0.52
CA LEU A 59 -21.56 16.50 0.23
C LEU A 59 -22.18 17.02 1.52
N PRO A 60 -23.37 16.56 1.91
CA PRO A 60 -23.98 17.00 3.15
C PRO A 60 -23.12 16.56 4.34
N LYS A 61 -23.02 17.41 5.37
CA LYS A 61 -22.22 17.15 6.59
C LYS A 61 -22.45 15.75 7.16
N LYS A 62 -23.71 15.33 7.24
CA LYS A 62 -24.09 13.99 7.72
C LYS A 62 -23.45 12.87 6.90
N GLU A 63 -23.43 12.98 5.56
CA GLU A 63 -22.83 11.97 4.68
C GLU A 63 -21.31 11.93 4.86
N LEU A 64 -20.67 13.09 5.09
CA LEU A 64 -19.25 13.15 5.43
C LEU A 64 -18.93 12.49 6.78
N GLU A 65 -19.77 12.70 7.81
CA GLU A 65 -19.64 12.05 9.12
C GLU A 65 -19.84 10.52 9.03
N ASP A 66 -20.81 10.07 8.22
CA ASP A 66 -21.02 8.65 7.91
C ASP A 66 -19.79 8.05 7.21
N TYR A 67 -19.22 8.74 6.21
CA TYR A 67 -18.00 8.31 5.53
C TYR A 67 -16.79 8.28 6.46
N GLN A 68 -16.65 9.28 7.33
CA GLN A 68 -15.59 9.33 8.32
C GLN A 68 -15.68 8.12 9.24
N THR A 69 -16.85 7.87 9.84
CA THR A 69 -17.08 6.75 10.76
C THR A 69 -16.74 5.41 10.09
N TYR A 70 -17.25 5.19 8.86
CA TYR A 70 -16.97 3.98 8.09
C TYR A 70 -15.47 3.77 7.84
N LEU A 71 -14.76 4.82 7.44
CA LEU A 71 -13.33 4.73 7.15
C LEU A 71 -12.47 4.61 8.42
N GLU A 72 -12.88 5.19 9.55
CA GLU A 72 -12.21 5.01 10.85
C GLU A 72 -12.32 3.56 11.33
N GLU A 73 -13.53 2.97 11.27
CA GLU A 73 -13.74 1.56 11.58
C GLU A 73 -12.91 0.64 10.66
N LEU A 74 -12.86 0.98 9.37
CA LEU A 74 -12.08 0.21 8.41
C LEU A 74 -10.58 0.33 8.68
N SER A 75 -10.09 1.54 8.96
CA SER A 75 -8.71 1.81 9.34
C SER A 75 -8.29 1.03 10.58
N TYR A 76 -9.15 0.98 11.60
CA TYR A 76 -8.90 0.20 12.81
C TYR A 76 -8.74 -1.30 12.50
N LYS A 77 -9.71 -1.89 11.76
CA LYS A 77 -9.65 -3.29 11.34
C LYS A 77 -8.39 -3.61 10.54
N LEU A 78 -8.03 -2.74 9.59
CA LEU A 78 -6.83 -2.88 8.78
C LEU A 78 -5.55 -2.86 9.62
N LYS A 79 -5.48 -1.98 10.63
CA LYS A 79 -4.34 -1.91 11.55
C LYS A 79 -4.23 -3.14 12.45
N GLU A 80 -5.36 -3.65 12.96
CA GLU A 80 -5.37 -4.89 13.77
C GLU A 80 -4.81 -6.06 12.98
N ILE A 81 -5.27 -6.23 11.73
CA ILE A 81 -4.80 -7.31 10.86
C ILE A 81 -3.32 -7.12 10.51
N LEU A 82 -2.89 -5.91 10.17
CA LEU A 82 -1.48 -5.63 9.90
C LEU A 82 -0.59 -5.90 11.13
N HIS A 83 -1.09 -5.60 12.32
CA HIS A 83 -0.37 -5.88 13.57
C HIS A 83 -0.24 -7.38 13.81
N ASP A 84 -1.30 -8.15 13.57
CA ASP A 84 -1.29 -9.61 13.65
C ASP A 84 -0.31 -10.22 12.64
N GLU A 85 -0.36 -9.77 11.38
CA GLU A 85 0.55 -10.22 10.32
C GLU A 85 2.02 -9.84 10.61
N GLN A 86 2.27 -8.65 11.18
CA GLN A 86 3.60 -8.25 11.61
C GLN A 86 4.13 -9.12 12.76
N SER A 87 3.27 -9.54 13.69
CA SER A 87 3.62 -10.50 14.75
C SER A 87 4.08 -11.84 14.16
N GLU A 88 3.45 -12.26 13.06
CA GLU A 88 3.82 -13.46 12.29
C GLU A 88 4.97 -13.23 11.29
N LYS A 89 5.57 -12.02 11.26
CA LYS A 89 6.61 -11.60 10.29
C LYS A 89 6.15 -11.66 8.82
N ILE A 90 4.85 -11.56 8.58
CA ILE A 90 4.25 -11.50 7.26
C ILE A 90 4.12 -10.02 6.86
N SER A 91 4.65 -9.67 5.69
CA SER A 91 4.50 -8.33 5.12
C SER A 91 3.35 -8.30 4.11
N ASN A 92 2.24 -7.66 4.47
CA ASN A 92 1.08 -7.50 3.59
C ASN A 92 1.04 -6.11 2.97
N LEU A 93 1.91 -5.93 1.97
CA LEU A 93 2.07 -4.66 1.24
C LEU A 93 0.76 -4.17 0.60
N LYS A 94 -0.19 -5.07 0.33
CA LYS A 94 -1.49 -4.72 -0.25
C LYS A 94 -2.39 -4.06 0.80
N LEU A 95 -2.46 -4.66 1.98
CA LEU A 95 -3.24 -4.14 3.11
C LEU A 95 -2.65 -2.81 3.63
N GLU A 96 -1.32 -2.67 3.61
CA GLU A 96 -0.66 -1.38 3.90
C GLU A 96 -1.03 -0.28 2.91
N LYS A 97 -1.09 -0.61 1.60
CA LYS A 97 -1.55 0.33 0.57
C LYS A 97 -3.01 0.71 0.76
N ASP A 98 -3.86 -0.27 1.07
CA ASP A 98 -5.28 -0.06 1.35
C ASP A 98 -5.45 0.86 2.57
N LEU A 99 -4.71 0.62 3.67
CA LEU A 99 -4.72 1.47 4.86
C LEU A 99 -4.26 2.89 4.55
N ARG A 100 -3.19 3.06 3.76
CA ARG A 100 -2.73 4.38 3.33
C ARG A 100 -3.82 5.13 2.56
N LYS A 101 -4.53 4.44 1.68
CA LYS A 101 -5.62 5.05 0.92
C LYS A 101 -6.78 5.47 1.81
N VAL A 102 -7.19 4.61 2.75
CA VAL A 102 -8.21 4.95 3.77
C VAL A 102 -7.79 6.18 4.58
N ALA A 103 -6.54 6.26 5.02
CA ALA A 103 -6.02 7.41 5.76
C ALA A 103 -6.02 8.71 4.93
N GLN A 104 -5.71 8.63 3.63
CA GLN A 104 -5.81 9.78 2.72
C GLN A 104 -7.26 10.27 2.58
N LEU A 105 -8.21 9.36 2.43
CA LEU A 105 -9.64 9.71 2.33
C LEU A 105 -10.17 10.31 3.63
N LEU A 106 -9.78 9.76 4.79
CA LEU A 106 -10.07 10.36 6.09
C LEU A 106 -9.58 11.80 6.17
N GLY A 107 -8.32 12.05 5.81
CA GLY A 107 -7.77 13.41 5.79
C GLY A 107 -8.55 14.36 4.88
N GLN A 108 -8.99 13.88 3.71
CA GLN A 108 -9.83 14.66 2.81
C GLN A 108 -11.20 14.98 3.43
N ILE A 109 -11.86 13.99 4.04
CA ILE A 109 -13.17 14.17 4.68
C ILE A 109 -13.07 15.14 5.85
N THR A 110 -12.06 14.99 6.73
CA THR A 110 -11.83 15.92 7.83
C THR A 110 -11.62 17.34 7.31
N SER A 111 -10.79 17.53 6.28
CA SER A 111 -10.58 18.85 5.67
C SER A 111 -11.84 19.46 5.05
N VAL A 112 -12.78 18.64 4.56
CA VAL A 112 -14.07 19.13 4.05
C VAL A 112 -15.01 19.45 5.21
N LEU A 113 -15.09 18.60 6.23
CA LEU A 113 -15.89 18.82 7.44
C LEU A 113 -15.46 20.08 8.20
N GLU A 114 -14.17 20.38 8.28
CA GLU A 114 -13.65 21.61 8.90
C GLU A 114 -14.06 22.89 8.16
N ARG A 115 -14.50 22.78 6.90
CA ARG A 115 -14.97 23.91 6.08
C ARG A 115 -16.49 24.11 6.13
N HIS A 116 -17.23 23.17 6.75
CA HIS A 116 -18.68 23.25 6.97
C HIS A 116 -19.00 23.91 8.32
#